data_AF-A0A959E8Z3-F1
#
_entry.id   AF-A0A959E8Z3-F1
#
_cell.length_a   1.000
_cell.length_b   1.000
_cell.length_c   1.000
_cell.angle_alpha   90.00
_cell.angle_beta   90.00
_cell.angle_gamma   90.00
#
_symmetry.space_group_name_H-M   'P 1'
#
loop_
_entity.id
_entity.type
_entity.pdbx_description
1 polymer ?
#
loop_
_entity_poly.entity_id
_entity_poly.type
_entity_poly.pdbx_seq_one_letter_code
_entity_poly.pdbx_strand_id
1 'polypeptide(L)'
;HPYLLFPNPADSRKPIYLLQRNGYFQAGTRMEIRDAAGRLVYRSGEIDAYPFPVALPGLPKGFYVYTIYTEGLISDQGRLFIQK
;
A
#
# COMPACT_ATOMS: atom_id res chain seq x y z
N HIS A 1 -7.11 11.83 -3.33
CA HIS A 1 -6.14 10.87 -3.88
C HIS A 1 -5.49 10.15 -2.72
N PRO A 2 -5.71 8.84 -2.60
CA PRO A 2 -5.10 8.04 -1.57
C PRO A 2 -3.61 7.95 -1.87
N TYR A 3 -2.78 8.04 -0.84
CA TYR A 3 -1.32 7.97 -0.96
C TYR A 3 -0.78 7.24 0.25
N LEU A 4 0.38 6.60 0.08
CA LEU A 4 1.03 5.91 1.18
C LEU A 4 1.98 6.83 1.92
N LEU A 5 1.86 6.84 3.25
CA LEU A 5 2.84 7.44 4.13
C LEU A 5 3.76 6.34 4.65
N PHE A 6 5.02 6.39 4.24
CA PHE A 6 6.08 5.48 4.70
C PHE A 6 7.19 6.26 5.41
N PRO A 7 7.82 5.71 6.46
CA PRO A 7 9.23 5.99 6.68
C PRO A 7 9.99 5.40 5.50
N ASN A 8 10.72 6.23 4.74
CA ASN A 8 11.69 5.73 3.77
C ASN A 8 13.02 5.58 4.49
N PRO A 9 13.55 4.36 4.67
CA PRO A 9 13.09 3.05 4.15
C PRO A 9 12.09 2.34 5.05
N ALA A 10 11.19 1.54 4.45
CA ALA A 10 10.13 0.84 5.19
C ALA A 10 10.66 -0.40 5.94
N ASP A 11 10.24 -0.55 7.19
CA ASP A 11 10.49 -1.73 8.05
C ASP A 11 9.25 -2.63 7.99
N SER A 12 9.41 -3.87 7.52
CA SER A 12 8.32 -4.83 7.37
C SER A 12 7.61 -5.17 8.69
N ARG A 13 8.25 -4.88 9.83
CA ARG A 13 7.72 -5.09 11.19
C ARG A 13 6.92 -3.90 11.71
N LYS A 14 6.93 -2.76 11.01
CA LYS A 14 6.16 -1.58 11.37
C LYS A 14 4.95 -1.45 10.44
N PRO A 15 3.78 -1.02 10.95
CA PRO A 15 2.64 -0.74 10.11
C PRO A 15 2.97 0.42 9.16
N ILE A 16 2.62 0.22 7.90
CA ILE A 16 2.56 1.27 6.90
C ILE A 16 1.14 1.83 6.91
N TYR A 17 0.95 3.09 6.56
CA TYR A 17 -0.39 3.67 6.51
C TYR A 17 -0.73 4.15 5.11
N LEU A 18 -1.87 3.68 4.61
CA LEU A 18 -2.55 4.35 3.52
C LEU A 18 -3.33 5.52 4.10
N LEU A 19 -3.14 6.70 3.49
CA LEU A 19 -3.81 7.93 3.87
C LEU A 19 -4.62 8.48 2.69
N GLN A 20 -5.69 9.20 3.00
CA GLN A 20 -6.39 10.05 2.05
C GLN A 20 -6.31 11.51 2.53
N ARG A 21 -5.98 12.43 1.61
CA ARG A 21 -5.97 13.88 1.88
C ARG A 21 -7.26 14.41 2.54
N ASN A 22 -8.42 13.86 2.18
CA ASN A 22 -9.72 14.33 2.64
C ASN A 22 -10.25 13.54 3.86
N GLY A 23 -9.44 12.67 4.47
CA GLY A 23 -9.79 11.93 5.69
C GLY A 23 -10.74 10.74 5.50
N TYR A 24 -11.22 10.46 4.27
CA TYR A 24 -12.11 9.33 3.99
C TYR A 24 -11.73 8.63 2.68
N PHE A 25 -11.73 7.30 2.68
CA PHE A 25 -11.55 6.53 1.46
C PHE A 25 -12.86 6.46 0.66
N GLN A 26 -12.75 6.49 -0.66
CA GLN A 26 -13.89 6.27 -1.54
C GLN A 26 -14.23 4.78 -1.57
N ALA A 27 -15.49 4.45 -1.83
CA ALA A 27 -15.92 3.05 -1.94
C ALA A 27 -15.12 2.29 -2.99
N GLY A 28 -14.89 1.00 -2.76
CA GLY A 28 -14.06 0.17 -3.62
C GLY A 28 -12.56 0.54 -3.62
N THR A 29 -12.09 1.36 -2.67
CA THR A 29 -10.66 1.61 -2.52
C THR A 29 -9.97 0.33 -2.07
N ARG A 30 -8.88 -0.06 -2.74
CA ARG A 30 -8.05 -1.22 -2.36
C ARG A 30 -6.61 -0.98 -2.76
N MET A 31 -5.71 -1.77 -2.20
CA MET A 31 -4.28 -1.67 -2.47
C MET A 31 -3.71 -3.04 -2.83
N GLU A 32 -2.82 -3.05 -3.81
CA GLU A 32 -2.00 -4.21 -4.17
C GLU A 32 -0.52 -3.84 -4.03
N ILE A 33 0.30 -4.81 -3.64
CA ILE A 33 1.76 -4.71 -3.73
C ILE A 33 2.28 -5.90 -4.52
N ARG A 34 3.17 -5.61 -5.46
CA ARG A 34 3.85 -6.57 -6.31
C ARG A 34 5.35 -6.51 -6.09
N ASP A 35 6.01 -7.66 -6.17
CA ASP A 35 7.47 -7.72 -6.14
C ASP A 35 8.10 -7.27 -7.47
N ALA A 36 9.42 -7.30 -7.54
CA ALA A 36 10.17 -6.92 -8.74
C ALA A 36 9.89 -7.83 -9.97
N ALA A 37 9.38 -9.05 -9.75
CA ALA A 37 8.97 -9.95 -10.83
C ALA A 37 7.50 -9.72 -11.25
N GLY A 38 6.80 -8.76 -10.65
CA GLY A 38 5.40 -8.44 -10.92
C GLY A 38 4.39 -9.37 -10.22
N ARG A 39 4.87 -10.29 -9.37
CA ARG A 39 4.02 -11.20 -8.62
C ARG A 39 3.33 -10.43 -7.48
N LEU A 40 2.03 -10.66 -7.33
CA LEU A 40 1.25 -10.11 -6.22
C LEU A 40 1.72 -10.72 -4.89
N VAL A 41 2.16 -9.87 -3.96
CA VAL A 41 2.63 -10.28 -2.62
C VAL A 41 1.71 -9.81 -1.50
N TYR A 42 0.90 -8.79 -1.76
CA TYR A 42 -0.11 -8.31 -0.83
C TYR A 42 -1.28 -7.73 -1.61
N ARG A 43 -2.49 -7.95 -1.09
CA ARG A 43 -3.71 -7.28 -1.52
C ARG A 43 -4.58 -7.01 -0.32
N SER A 44 -4.99 -5.75 -0.14
CA SER A 44 -5.96 -5.39 0.88
C SER A 44 -7.36 -5.87 0.49
N GLY A 45 -8.24 -5.97 1.50
CA GLY A 45 -9.68 -5.89 1.25
C GLY A 45 -10.09 -4.50 0.76
N GLU A 46 -11.39 -4.26 0.73
CA GLU A 46 -11.91 -2.90 0.59
C GLU A 46 -11.48 -2.06 1.80
N ILE A 47 -11.07 -0.82 1.52
CA ILE A 47 -10.54 0.12 2.51
C ILE A 47 -11.59 1.21 2.72
N ASP A 48 -12.17 1.23 3.91
CA ASP A 48 -13.22 2.17 4.33
C ASP A 48 -12.80 2.99 5.57
N ALA A 49 -11.88 2.48 6.40
CA ALA A 49 -11.37 3.14 7.59
C ALA A 49 -10.14 4.03 7.32
N TYR A 50 -10.05 5.19 8.00
CA TYR A 50 -8.91 6.11 7.93
C TYR A 50 -8.30 6.39 9.32
N PRO A 51 -6.96 6.35 9.47
CA PRO A 51 -5.97 5.85 8.52
C PRO A 51 -6.04 4.32 8.40
N PHE A 52 -5.69 3.78 7.22
CA PHE A 52 -5.73 2.32 7.02
C PHE A 52 -4.34 1.70 7.24
N PRO A 53 -4.17 0.83 8.25
CA PRO A 53 -2.91 0.14 8.47
C PRO A 53 -2.71 -0.97 7.43
N VAL A 54 -1.58 -0.91 6.75
CA VAL A 54 -1.10 -1.90 5.80
C VAL A 54 -0.06 -2.76 6.51
N ALA A 55 -0.45 -3.99 6.84
CA ALA A 55 0.47 -4.99 7.39
C ALA A 55 1.18 -5.73 6.25
N LEU A 56 2.51 -5.66 6.22
CA LEU A 56 3.36 -6.34 5.23
C LEU A 56 4.22 -7.45 5.88
N PRO A 57 3.59 -8.50 6.45
CA PRO A 57 4.31 -9.46 7.26
C PRO A 57 5.36 -10.22 6.42
N GLY A 58 6.62 -10.08 6.82
CA GLY A 58 7.72 -10.94 6.36
C GLY A 58 8.12 -10.75 4.89
N LEU A 59 7.85 -9.60 4.28
CA LEU A 59 8.36 -9.33 2.93
C LEU A 59 9.89 -9.23 2.96
N PRO A 60 10.61 -9.96 2.09
CA PRO A 60 12.06 -9.87 2.03
C PRO A 60 12.51 -8.47 1.62
N LYS A 61 13.74 -8.11 2.00
CA LYS A 61 14.39 -6.88 1.55
C LYS A 61 14.36 -6.79 0.03
N GLY A 62 13.92 -5.65 -0.51
CA GLY A 62 13.83 -5.48 -1.96
C GLY A 62 12.94 -4.33 -2.39
N PHE A 63 12.85 -4.17 -3.72
CA PHE A 63 11.93 -3.24 -4.36
C PHE A 63 10.59 -3.89 -4.64
N TYR A 64 9.54 -3.13 -4.38
CA TYR A 64 8.16 -3.48 -4.63
C TYR A 64 7.45 -2.33 -5.33
N VAL A 65 6.36 -2.63 -6.01
CA VAL A 65 5.45 -1.65 -6.59
C VAL A 65 4.13 -1.75 -5.83
N TYR A 66 3.66 -0.66 -5.27
CA TYR A 66 2.31 -0.58 -4.76
C TYR A 66 1.40 0.04 -5.81
N THR A 67 0.15 -0.42 -5.89
CA THR A 67 -0.89 0.19 -6.71
C THR A 67 -2.13 0.32 -5.86
N ILE A 68 -2.69 1.53 -5.78
CA ILE A 68 -3.95 1.81 -5.11
C ILE A 68 -5.00 1.93 -6.21
N TYR A 69 -6.11 1.25 -6.00
CA TYR A 69 -7.28 1.32 -6.84
C TYR A 69 -8.40 2.01 -6.09
N THR A 70 -9.22 2.76 -6.80
CA THR A 70 -10.50 3.29 -6.32
C THR A 70 -11.52 3.02 -7.40
N GLU A 71 -12.66 2.43 -7.03
CA GLU A 71 -13.73 2.05 -7.98
C GLU A 71 -13.22 1.20 -9.17
N GLY A 72 -12.17 0.40 -8.93
CA GLY A 72 -11.55 -0.46 -9.94
C GLY A 72 -10.50 0.21 -10.85
N LEU A 73 -10.32 1.54 -10.75
CA LEU A 73 -9.32 2.30 -11.50
C LEU A 73 -8.07 2.54 -10.67
N ILE A 74 -6.89 2.64 -11.31
CA ILE A 74 -5.65 3.00 -10.61
C ILE A 74 -5.75 4.46 -10.18
N SER A 75 -5.73 4.70 -8.87
CA SER A 75 -5.79 6.03 -8.27
C SER A 75 -4.41 6.58 -7.90
N ASP A 76 -3.46 5.69 -7.59
CA ASP A 76 -2.07 6.01 -7.25
C ASP A 76 -1.17 4.78 -7.44
N GLN A 77 0.10 5.00 -7.77
CA GLN A 77 1.09 3.94 -7.94
C GLN A 77 2.49 4.46 -7.62
N GLY A 78 3.30 3.64 -6.94
CA GLY A 78 4.67 4.02 -6.65
C GLY A 78 5.55 2.84 -6.26
N ARG A 79 6.80 3.15 -5.93
CA ARG A 79 7.80 2.16 -5.54
C ARG A 79 8.01 2.18 -4.03
N LEU A 80 8.18 1.00 -3.46
CA LEU A 80 8.47 0.76 -2.06
C LEU A 80 9.80 0.01 -1.95
N PHE A 81 10.69 0.44 -1.06
CA PHE A 81 11.89 -0.30 -0.73
C PHE A 81 11.82 -0.79 0.72
N ILE A 82 11.77 -2.11 0.90
CA ILE A 82 11.83 -2.77 2.21
C ILE A 82 13.30 -3.02 2.53
N GLN A 83 13.78 -2.60 3.70
CA GLN A 83 15.19 -2.74 4.08
C GLN A 83 15.52 -3.86 5.07
N LYS A 84 14.55 -4.32 5.87
CA LYS A 84 14.76 -5.29 6.95
C LYS A 84 13.58 -6.24 7.11
#